data_AF-A0A8S9RNI0-F1
#
_entry.id   AF-A0A8S9RNI0-F1
#
_cell.length_a   1.000
_cell.length_b   1.000
_cell.length_c   1.000
_cell.angle_alpha   90.00
_cell.angle_beta   90.00
_cell.angle_gamma   90.00
#
_symmetry.space_group_name_H-M   'P 1'
#
loop_
_entity.id
_entity.type
_entity.pdbx_description
1 polymer ?
#
loop_
_entity_poly.entity_id
_entity_poly.type
_entity_poly.pdbx_seq_one_letter_code
_entity_poly.pdbx_strand_id
1 'polypeptide(L)'
;MERTHRIKQVADDVRLMFLSCASSDFKGLAGMDRHLKAFHELLALDSDKEVRTVGIWGCAGVGKTTLARYAYDEIYQGTNTVEWIAEYANWFAPGSRVILITQDKSVLEESGVNHVYEVGSLRYDEALQLFSRFAFKQPYPPPEFERFSVRAVQLAGFLPVAGL
;
A
#
# COMPACT_ATOMS: atom_id res chain seq x y z
N MET A 1 -27.82 -14.64 -20.93
CA MET A 1 -27.97 -13.55 -19.95
C MET A 1 -26.96 -13.63 -18.80
N GLU A 2 -26.62 -14.81 -18.27
CA GLU A 2 -25.66 -14.95 -17.14
C GLU A 2 -24.22 -14.50 -17.40
N ARG A 3 -23.66 -14.75 -18.60
CA ARG A 3 -22.24 -14.48 -18.90
C ARG A 3 -21.90 -12.98 -18.86
N THR A 4 -22.77 -12.15 -19.42
CA THR A 4 -22.59 -10.69 -19.47
C THR A 4 -22.79 -10.06 -18.09
N HIS A 5 -23.65 -10.65 -17.25
CA HIS A 5 -23.87 -10.20 -15.88
C HIS A 5 -22.63 -10.45 -15.00
N ARG A 6 -21.99 -11.62 -15.15
CA ARG A 6 -20.74 -11.97 -14.43
C ARG A 6 -19.55 -11.11 -14.88
N ILE A 7 -19.45 -10.75 -16.15
CA ILE A 7 -18.40 -9.83 -16.65
C ILE A 7 -18.59 -8.42 -16.10
N LYS A 8 -19.84 -7.94 -16.02
CA LYS A 8 -20.14 -6.65 -15.38
C LYS A 8 -19.79 -6.67 -13.90
N GLN A 9 -20.11 -7.75 -13.20
CA GLN A 9 -19.75 -7.94 -11.81
C GLN A 9 -18.23 -7.90 -11.59
N VAL A 10 -17.45 -8.61 -12.40
CA VAL A 10 -15.98 -8.54 -12.33
C VAL A 10 -15.45 -7.13 -12.63
N ALA A 11 -16.05 -6.41 -13.59
CA ALA A 11 -15.67 -5.04 -13.90
C ALA A 11 -16.01 -4.07 -12.75
N ASP A 12 -17.17 -4.24 -12.11
CA ASP A 12 -17.59 -3.47 -10.94
C ASP A 12 -16.74 -3.84 -9.70
N ASP A 13 -16.31 -5.09 -9.58
CA ASP A 13 -15.43 -5.54 -8.50
C ASP A 13 -13.98 -5.06 -8.69
N VAL A 14 -13.50 -4.99 -9.93
CA VAL A 14 -12.25 -4.28 -10.29
C VAL A 14 -12.40 -2.78 -9.97
N ARG A 15 -13.57 -2.20 -10.21
CA ARG A 15 -13.87 -0.82 -9.82
C ARG A 15 -13.89 -0.63 -8.30
N LEU A 16 -14.39 -1.60 -7.55
CA LEU A 16 -14.35 -1.63 -6.08
C LEU A 16 -12.94 -1.87 -5.52
N MET A 17 -12.09 -2.63 -6.22
CA MET A 17 -10.65 -2.73 -5.93
C MET A 17 -10.00 -1.34 -5.93
N PHE A 18 -10.41 -0.44 -6.84
CA PHE A 18 -9.95 0.96 -6.87
C PHE A 18 -10.50 1.82 -5.72
N LEU A 19 -11.72 1.56 -5.21
CA LEU A 19 -12.37 2.36 -4.17
C LEU A 19 -12.05 1.91 -2.74
N SER A 20 -11.73 0.63 -2.53
CA SER A 20 -11.49 0.03 -1.21
C SER A 20 -10.22 0.48 -0.51
N CYS A 21 -9.30 1.17 -1.22
CA CYS A 21 -8.19 1.90 -0.59
C CYS A 21 -8.65 3.00 0.37
N ALA A 22 -9.96 3.29 0.48
CA ALA A 22 -10.54 4.21 1.46
C ALA A 22 -11.10 3.52 2.72
N SER A 23 -11.11 2.18 2.82
CA SER A 23 -11.63 1.47 4.01
C SER A 23 -10.52 1.00 4.93
N SER A 24 -10.77 0.99 6.24
CA SER A 24 -9.82 0.65 7.31
C SER A 24 -9.47 -0.84 7.43
N ASP A 25 -10.11 -1.73 6.66
CA ASP A 25 -9.81 -3.17 6.69
C ASP A 25 -8.74 -3.53 5.66
N PHE A 26 -7.49 -3.19 5.97
CA PHE A 26 -6.34 -3.61 5.17
C PHE A 26 -5.81 -5.00 5.53
N LYS A 27 -6.34 -5.65 6.59
CA LYS A 27 -5.92 -7.00 7.01
C LYS A 27 -6.02 -7.98 5.84
N GLY A 28 -4.87 -8.42 5.34
CA GLY A 28 -4.78 -9.40 4.25
C GLY A 28 -4.65 -8.80 2.84
N LEU A 29 -4.09 -7.60 2.70
CA LEU A 29 -3.64 -7.09 1.41
C LEU A 29 -2.39 -7.89 0.95
N ALA A 30 -2.63 -8.99 0.22
CA ALA A 30 -1.58 -9.90 -0.23
C ALA A 30 -0.43 -9.14 -0.94
N GLY A 31 0.80 -9.42 -0.52
CA GLY A 31 2.02 -8.79 -1.06
C GLY A 31 2.48 -7.51 -0.35
N MET A 32 1.60 -6.83 0.40
CA MET A 32 2.03 -5.69 1.22
C MET A 32 2.71 -6.11 2.52
N ASP A 33 2.52 -7.35 2.99
CA ASP A 33 3.16 -7.87 4.21
C ASP A 33 4.69 -7.76 4.16
N ARG A 34 5.29 -8.01 2.98
CA ARG A 34 6.74 -7.86 2.78
C ARG A 34 7.16 -6.40 2.89
N HIS A 35 6.39 -5.51 2.27
CA HIS A 35 6.66 -4.07 2.31
C HIS A 35 6.50 -3.53 3.73
N LEU A 36 5.49 -3.99 4.45
CA LEU A 36 5.25 -3.63 5.84
C LEU A 36 6.36 -4.08 6.76
N LYS A 37 6.77 -5.36 6.67
CA LYS A 37 7.87 -5.87 7.50
C LYS A 37 9.15 -5.06 7.29
N ALA A 38 9.52 -4.83 6.03
CA ALA A 38 10.70 -4.03 5.70
C ALA A 38 10.57 -2.58 6.20
N PHE A 39 9.37 -2.01 6.12
CA PHE A 39 9.11 -0.65 6.59
C PHE A 39 9.13 -0.53 8.13
N HIS A 40 8.59 -1.52 8.85
CA HIS A 40 8.63 -1.59 10.31
C HIS A 40 10.06 -1.67 10.85
N GLU A 41 10.91 -2.47 10.21
CA GLU A 41 12.34 -2.55 10.54
C GLU A 41 13.02 -1.18 10.39
N LEU A 42 12.64 -0.38 9.38
CA LEU A 42 13.14 0.98 9.18
C LEU A 42 12.61 1.98 10.21
N LEU A 43 11.35 1.83 10.65
CA LEU A 43 10.82 2.65 11.73
C LEU A 43 11.52 2.34 13.06
N ALA A 44 11.97 1.09 13.26
CA ALA A 44 12.62 0.58 14.47
C ALA A 44 11.96 1.14 15.74
N LEU A 45 10.68 0.78 15.88
CA LEU A 45 9.74 1.24 16.91
C LEU A 45 10.19 0.93 18.34
N ASP A 46 11.12 -0.01 18.52
CA ASP A 46 11.67 -0.40 19.82
C ASP A 46 12.64 0.65 20.44
N SER A 47 12.93 1.75 19.73
CA SER A 47 13.79 2.84 20.22
C SER A 47 13.00 4.13 20.48
N ASP A 48 12.91 4.57 21.73
CA ASP A 48 12.21 5.80 22.13
C ASP A 48 13.16 7.01 22.28
N LYS A 49 14.44 6.84 21.93
CA LYS A 49 15.49 7.83 22.24
C LYS A 49 15.66 8.91 21.19
N GLU A 50 15.24 8.65 19.96
CA GLU A 50 15.42 9.56 18.83
C GLU A 50 14.12 9.74 18.03
N VAL A 51 14.02 10.88 17.38
CA VAL A 51 13.04 11.12 16.33
C VAL A 51 13.56 10.43 15.08
N ARG A 52 12.80 9.49 14.52
CA ARG A 52 13.20 8.81 13.28
C ARG A 52 12.33 9.25 12.12
N THR A 53 12.99 9.73 11.07
CA THR A 53 12.37 10.08 9.78
C THR A 53 12.64 8.98 8.77
N VAL A 54 11.57 8.45 8.16
CA VAL A 54 11.64 7.44 7.10
C VAL A 54 10.92 7.96 5.85
N GLY A 55 11.62 7.93 4.72
CA GLY A 55 11.07 8.30 3.42
C GLY A 55 10.55 7.08 2.66
N ILE A 56 9.38 7.20 2.03
CA ILE A 56 8.78 6.22 1.13
C ILE A 56 8.74 6.83 -0.27
N TRP A 57 9.29 6.12 -1.25
CA TRP A 57 9.23 6.52 -2.66
C TRP A 57 8.88 5.36 -3.60
N GLY A 58 8.68 5.66 -4.88
CA GLY A 58 8.28 4.70 -5.91
C GLY A 58 7.25 5.27 -6.89
N CYS A 59 6.95 4.50 -7.94
CA CYS A 59 6.06 4.92 -9.03
C CYS A 59 4.64 5.29 -8.57
N ALA A 60 3.92 6.08 -9.37
CA ALA A 60 2.49 6.33 -9.15
C ALA A 60 1.69 5.01 -9.11
N GLY A 61 0.64 4.92 -8.27
CA GLY A 61 -0.23 3.74 -8.17
C GLY A 61 0.36 2.53 -7.43
N VAL A 62 1.65 2.54 -7.08
CA VAL A 62 2.35 1.40 -6.46
C VAL A 62 1.96 1.11 -5.01
N GLY A 63 1.12 1.96 -4.40
CA GLY A 63 0.61 1.74 -3.04
C GLY A 63 1.42 2.41 -1.92
N LYS A 64 2.23 3.45 -2.19
CA LYS A 64 2.97 4.19 -1.15
C LYS A 64 2.08 4.70 -0.01
N THR A 65 0.97 5.38 -0.35
CA THR A 65 0.00 5.90 0.63
C THR A 65 -0.67 4.77 1.39
N THR A 66 -0.95 3.65 0.71
CA THR A 66 -1.54 2.46 1.31
C THR A 66 -0.59 1.83 2.32
N LEU A 67 0.71 1.72 2.00
CA LEU A 67 1.73 1.22 2.93
C LEU A 67 1.87 2.11 4.16
N ALA A 68 1.93 3.44 3.97
CA ALA A 68 2.02 4.38 5.08
C ALA A 68 0.78 4.34 5.98
N ARG A 69 -0.42 4.26 5.39
CA ARG A 69 -1.68 4.14 6.14
C ARG A 69 -1.73 2.83 6.91
N TYR A 70 -1.35 1.72 6.29
CA TYR A 70 -1.32 0.44 6.98
C TYR A 70 -0.36 0.46 8.16
N ALA A 71 0.86 0.98 7.96
CA ALA A 71 1.83 1.12 9.05
C ALA A 71 1.27 2.00 10.17
N TYR A 72 0.60 3.11 9.83
CA TYR A 72 -0.10 3.95 10.81
C TYR A 72 -1.16 3.15 11.58
N ASP A 73 -2.07 2.45 10.90
CA ASP A 73 -3.16 1.68 11.53
C ASP A 73 -2.62 0.51 12.39
N GLU A 74 -1.51 -0.12 11.98
CA GLU A 74 -0.87 -1.20 12.74
C GLU A 74 -0.17 -0.68 14.00
N ILE A 75 0.48 0.49 13.92
CA ILE A 75 1.16 1.12 15.05
C ILE A 75 0.16 1.80 15.99
N TYR A 76 -0.91 2.37 15.44
CA TYR A 76 -1.92 3.16 16.15
C TYR A 76 -3.28 2.47 16.09
N GLN A 77 -3.41 1.30 16.75
CA GLN A 77 -4.71 0.67 16.98
C GLN A 77 -5.56 1.41 18.05
N GLY A 78 -5.75 2.73 17.95
CA GLY A 78 -6.57 3.41 18.96
C GLY A 78 -6.73 4.93 18.96
N THR A 79 -6.20 5.72 18.02
CA THR A 79 -6.53 7.16 18.02
C THR A 79 -6.73 7.73 16.62
N ASN A 80 -7.92 8.31 16.42
CA ASN A 80 -8.20 9.22 15.33
C ASN A 80 -7.30 10.46 15.49
N THR A 81 -6.53 10.84 14.47
CA THR A 81 -6.30 12.23 14.02
C THR A 81 -5.30 12.21 12.85
N VAL A 82 -5.65 12.89 11.75
CA VAL A 82 -4.71 13.42 10.77
C VAL A 82 -4.62 14.92 11.04
N GLU A 83 -3.41 15.50 11.08
CA GLU A 83 -3.14 16.82 10.50
C GLU A 83 -1.67 17.31 10.61
N TRP A 84 -1.19 17.83 9.47
CA TRP A 84 -0.09 18.79 9.18
C TRP A 84 1.40 18.40 9.05
N ILE A 85 2.00 19.09 8.06
CA ILE A 85 3.37 19.02 7.52
C ILE A 85 4.21 20.20 8.04
N ALA A 86 5.47 19.89 8.37
CA ALA A 86 6.72 20.67 8.38
C ALA A 86 6.73 22.17 8.82
N GLU A 87 7.35 22.41 9.98
CA GLU A 87 8.36 23.49 10.16
C GLU A 87 9.27 23.34 11.40
N TYR A 88 9.21 22.23 12.17
CA TYR A 88 9.80 22.21 13.52
C TYR A 88 10.61 20.94 13.81
N ALA A 89 11.92 20.98 13.52
CA ALA A 89 12.86 19.97 14.02
C ALA A 89 12.92 19.91 15.57
N ASN A 90 12.41 20.93 16.28
CA ASN A 90 12.35 21.01 17.75
C ASN A 90 11.02 20.55 18.39
N TRP A 91 10.00 20.14 17.62
CA TRP A 91 8.68 19.77 18.19
C TRP A 91 8.53 18.28 18.49
N PHE A 92 9.28 17.42 17.81
CA PHE A 92 9.10 15.98 17.95
C PHE A 92 9.74 15.48 19.24
N ALA A 93 8.91 14.94 20.13
CA ALA A 93 9.40 14.28 21.33
C ALA A 93 10.30 13.09 20.95
N PRO A 94 11.31 12.74 21.78
CA PRO A 94 12.03 11.48 21.64
C PRO A 94 11.06 10.31 21.41
N GLY A 95 11.37 9.45 20.44
CA GLY A 95 10.51 8.34 20.07
C GLY A 95 9.48 8.66 18.98
N SER A 96 9.37 9.92 18.54
CA SER A 96 8.51 10.26 17.39
C SER A 96 8.96 9.57 16.10
N ARG A 97 7.98 9.30 15.22
CA ARG A 97 8.20 8.72 13.89
C ARG A 97 7.59 9.63 12.83
N VAL A 98 8.41 10.06 11.88
CA VAL A 98 7.99 10.93 10.76
C VAL A 98 8.08 10.13 9.47
N ILE A 99 6.98 10.06 8.73
CA ILE A 99 6.91 9.37 7.44
C ILE A 99 6.76 10.41 6.34
N LEU A 100 7.70 10.43 5.40
CA LEU A 100 7.65 11.27 4.20
C LEU A 100 7.32 10.40 3.00
N ILE A 101 6.39 10.83 2.14
CA ILE A 101 5.98 10.07 0.96
C ILE A 101 6.18 10.94 -0.27
N THR A 102 6.88 10.41 -1.28
CA THR A 102 7.13 11.13 -2.54
C THR A 102 7.18 10.14 -3.72
N GLN A 103 7.11 10.64 -4.95
CA GLN A 103 7.49 9.85 -6.12
C GLN A 103 8.95 10.05 -6.49
N ASP A 104 9.53 11.17 -6.07
CA ASP A 104 10.88 11.59 -6.42
C ASP A 104 11.85 11.30 -5.28
N LYS A 105 12.80 10.41 -5.55
CA LYS A 105 13.81 10.00 -4.57
C LYS A 105 14.75 11.16 -4.21
N SER A 106 15.06 12.06 -5.15
CA SER A 106 16.02 13.14 -4.91
C SER A 106 15.54 14.07 -3.80
N VAL A 107 14.22 14.32 -3.73
CA VAL A 107 13.61 15.13 -2.66
C VAL A 107 13.93 14.58 -1.27
N LEU A 108 14.00 13.24 -1.10
CA LEU A 108 14.35 12.63 0.18
C LEU A 108 15.84 12.79 0.51
N GLU A 109 16.70 12.59 -0.49
CA GLU A 109 18.16 12.71 -0.36
C GLU A 109 18.56 14.16 -0.05
N GLU A 110 18.00 15.12 -0.78
CA GLU A 110 18.20 16.56 -0.57
C GLU A 110 17.66 17.04 0.78
N SER A 111 16.64 16.38 1.32
CA SER A 111 16.09 16.64 2.66
C SER A 111 16.86 15.96 3.80
N GLY A 112 17.95 15.25 3.51
CA GLY A 112 18.79 14.57 4.50
C GLY A 112 18.11 13.35 5.16
N VAL A 113 17.16 12.73 4.48
CA VAL A 113 16.47 11.53 4.99
C VAL A 113 17.39 10.32 4.83
N ASN A 114 17.89 9.81 5.96
CA ASN A 114 18.86 8.71 5.98
C ASN A 114 18.24 7.31 5.84
N HIS A 115 16.91 7.19 6.00
CA HIS A 115 16.17 5.94 5.90
C HIS A 115 15.14 6.05 4.80
N VAL A 116 15.39 5.40 3.66
CA VAL A 116 14.54 5.49 2.47
C VAL A 116 14.10 4.09 2.03
N TYR A 117 12.81 3.93 1.79
CA TYR A 117 12.18 2.71 1.31
C TYR A 117 11.53 2.91 -0.06
N GLU A 118 11.88 2.06 -1.02
CA GLU A 118 11.22 2.01 -2.32
C GLU A 118 10.07 1.00 -2.29
N VAL A 119 8.86 1.45 -2.62
CA VAL A 119 7.73 0.57 -2.85
C VAL A 119 7.76 0.14 -4.31
N GLY A 120 8.18 -1.10 -4.53
CA GLY A 120 8.08 -1.77 -5.83
C GLY A 120 6.68 -2.33 -6.10
N SER A 121 6.42 -2.65 -7.37
CA SER A 121 5.19 -3.34 -7.77
C SER A 121 5.05 -4.71 -7.11
N LEU A 122 3.81 -5.19 -7.03
CA LEU A 122 3.52 -6.53 -6.54
C LEU A 122 4.16 -7.59 -7.43
N ARG A 123 4.54 -8.72 -6.84
CA ARG A 123 4.87 -9.91 -7.60
C ARG A 123 3.61 -10.45 -8.28
N TYR A 124 3.80 -11.28 -9.31
CA TYR A 124 2.70 -11.89 -10.05
C TYR A 124 1.70 -12.63 -9.14
N ASP A 125 2.21 -13.46 -8.24
CA ASP A 125 1.42 -14.24 -7.28
C ASP A 125 0.68 -13.34 -6.29
N GLU A 126 1.32 -12.29 -5.80
CA GLU A 126 0.73 -11.30 -4.90
C GLU A 126 -0.38 -10.51 -5.58
N ALA A 127 -0.14 -10.03 -6.80
CA ALA A 127 -1.12 -9.30 -7.59
C ALA A 127 -2.33 -10.17 -7.95
N LEU A 128 -2.13 -11.45 -8.27
CA LEU A 128 -3.21 -12.39 -8.55
C LEU A 128 -4.03 -12.72 -7.30
N GLN A 129 -3.38 -12.89 -6.15
CA GLN A 129 -4.06 -13.08 -4.87
C GLN A 129 -4.85 -11.83 -4.48
N LEU A 130 -4.26 -10.65 -4.65
CA LEU A 130 -4.93 -9.39 -4.36
C LEU A 130 -6.18 -9.23 -5.24
N PHE A 131 -6.02 -9.38 -6.56
CA PHE A 131 -7.13 -9.37 -7.52
C PHE A 131 -8.22 -10.36 -7.11
N SER A 132 -7.84 -11.60 -6.79
CA SER A 132 -8.79 -12.65 -6.44
C SER A 132 -9.55 -12.37 -5.14
N ARG A 133 -8.88 -11.84 -4.12
CA ARG A 133 -9.54 -11.46 -2.86
C ARG A 133 -10.59 -10.38 -3.10
N PHE A 134 -10.33 -9.44 -4.00
CA PHE A 134 -11.31 -8.41 -4.34
C PHE A 134 -12.45 -8.93 -5.21
N ALA A 135 -12.13 -9.58 -6.33
CA ALA A 135 -13.09 -10.02 -7.34
C ALA A 135 -13.90 -11.26 -6.94
N PHE A 136 -13.35 -12.15 -6.13
CA PHE A 136 -13.97 -13.45 -5.83
C PHE A 136 -14.08 -13.75 -4.34
N LYS A 137 -13.57 -12.88 -3.46
CA LYS A 137 -13.54 -13.08 -2.00
C LYS A 137 -12.82 -14.36 -1.57
N GLN A 138 -11.86 -14.81 -2.37
CA GLN A 138 -11.05 -16.01 -2.15
C GLN A 138 -9.60 -15.77 -2.60
N PRO A 139 -8.61 -16.54 -2.09
CA PRO A 139 -7.20 -16.25 -2.35
C PRO A 139 -6.76 -16.49 -3.80
N TYR A 140 -7.47 -17.31 -4.57
CA TYR A 140 -7.13 -17.63 -5.97
C TYR A 140 -8.37 -17.61 -6.86
N PRO A 141 -8.25 -17.22 -8.15
CA PRO A 141 -9.40 -17.13 -9.03
C PRO A 141 -10.05 -18.51 -9.24
N PRO A 142 -11.38 -18.59 -9.43
CA PRO A 142 -12.01 -19.84 -9.85
C PRO A 142 -11.40 -20.31 -11.19
N PRO A 143 -11.28 -21.63 -11.44
CA PRO A 143 -10.66 -22.15 -12.66
C PRO A 143 -11.22 -21.56 -13.96
N GLU A 144 -12.53 -21.31 -14.01
CA GLU A 144 -13.19 -20.71 -15.17
C GLU A 144 -12.83 -19.23 -15.42
N PHE A 145 -12.26 -18.54 -14.43
CA PHE A 145 -11.83 -17.15 -14.49
C PHE A 145 -10.32 -16.96 -14.46
N GLU A 146 -9.52 -18.03 -14.36
CA GLU A 146 -8.06 -17.97 -14.24
C GLU A 146 -7.44 -17.13 -15.35
N ARG A 147 -7.72 -17.47 -16.62
CA ARG A 147 -7.16 -16.76 -17.78
C ARG A 147 -7.56 -15.28 -17.83
N PHE A 148 -8.76 -14.93 -17.37
CA PHE A 148 -9.22 -13.55 -17.32
C PHE A 148 -8.53 -12.77 -16.20
N SER A 149 -8.33 -13.42 -15.04
CA SER A 149 -7.66 -12.85 -13.87
C SER A 149 -6.19 -12.56 -14.17
N VAL A 150 -5.49 -13.52 -14.81
CA VAL A 150 -4.11 -13.33 -15.26
C VAL A 150 -3.99 -12.12 -16.19
N ARG A 151 -4.90 -11.99 -17.16
CA ARG A 151 -4.87 -10.89 -18.11
C ARG A 151 -5.19 -9.55 -17.46
N ALA A 152 -6.14 -9.52 -16.50
CA ALA A 152 -6.46 -8.32 -15.75
C ALA A 152 -5.24 -7.83 -14.93
N VAL A 153 -4.54 -8.72 -14.24
CA VAL A 153 -3.33 -8.40 -13.47
C VAL A 153 -2.21 -7.87 -14.35
N GLN A 154 -1.98 -8.49 -15.51
CA GLN A 154 -0.97 -8.02 -16.48
C GLN A 154 -1.31 -6.63 -17.03
N LEU A 155 -2.59 -6.37 -17.34
CA LEU A 155 -3.04 -5.06 -17.81
C LEU A 155 -2.93 -3.98 -16.72
N ALA A 156 -3.14 -4.35 -15.46
CA ALA A 156 -3.00 -3.46 -14.31
C ALA A 156 -1.54 -3.15 -13.94
N GLY A 157 -0.56 -3.77 -14.62
CA GLY A 157 0.86 -3.51 -14.38
C GLY A 157 1.34 -3.94 -12.99
N PHE A 158 0.64 -4.88 -12.35
CA PHE A 158 0.94 -5.36 -10.99
C PHE A 158 0.91 -4.27 -9.91
N LEU A 159 0.18 -3.17 -10.17
CA LEU A 159 0.00 -2.10 -9.21
C LEU A 159 -1.15 -2.44 -8.26
N PRO A 160 -1.02 -2.18 -6.94
CA PRO A 160 -2.13 -2.29 -6.01
C PRO A 160 -3.33 -1.41 -6.40
N VAL A 161 -3.05 -0.31 -7.10
CA VAL A 161 -4.04 0.56 -7.74
C VAL A 161 -3.58 0.76 -9.20
N ALA A 162 -4.22 0.08 -10.15
CA ALA A 162 -4.10 0.43 -11.56
C ALA A 162 -4.60 1.87 -11.80
N GLY A 163 -3.72 2.74 -12.26
CA GLY A 163 -4.12 4.05 -12.76
C GLY A 163 -4.81 3.88 -14.11
N LEU A 164 -6.14 4.07 -14.14
CA LEU A 164 -6.92 4.35 -15.34
C LEU A 164 -7.78 5.59 -15.09
#